data_AF-A0A2W5DKI2-F1
#
_entry.id   AF-A0A2W5DKI2-F1
#
_cell.length_a   1.000
_cell.length_b   1.000
_cell.length_c   1.000
_cell.angle_alpha   90.00
_cell.angle_beta   90.00
_cell.angle_gamma   90.00
#
_symmetry.space_group_name_H-M   'P 1'
#
loop_
_entity.id
_entity.type
_entity.pdbx_description
1 polymer ?
#
loop_
_entity_poly.entity_id
_entity_poly.type
_entity_poly.pdbx_seq_one_letter_code
_entity_poly.pdbx_strand_id
1 'polypeptide(L)'
;MGPRDDRTGPFLRECRRGHLGLFPYQSKSRDVVWKQVSALYSTLAAETYDLSPVLKAVRTDGARWYRVDDGSSLAPVESMAMAGIFVIGQRLIDL
;
A
#
# COMPACT_ATOMS: atom_id res chain seq x y z
N MET A 1 42.79 -8.58 8.29
CA MET A 1 42.37 -7.38 9.04
C MET A 1 41.83 -6.37 8.02
N GLY A 2 40.51 -6.24 7.91
CA GLY A 2 39.86 -5.18 7.13
C GLY A 2 39.22 -4.17 8.10
N PRO A 3 39.25 -2.86 7.83
CA PRO A 3 38.78 -1.86 8.78
C PRO A 3 37.25 -1.84 8.84
N ARG A 4 36.72 -1.85 10.06
CA ARG A 4 35.31 -1.57 10.39
C ARG A 4 35.11 -0.06 10.32
N ASP A 5 34.24 0.43 9.44
CA ASP A 5 33.88 1.85 9.39
C ASP A 5 32.61 2.08 10.21
N ASP A 6 32.81 2.54 11.45
CA ASP A 6 31.80 2.96 12.43
C ASP A 6 31.12 4.27 12.01
N ARG A 7 30.25 4.27 10.99
CA ARG A 7 29.50 5.48 10.59
C ARG A 7 27.98 5.40 10.74
N THR A 8 27.48 4.48 11.56
CA THR A 8 26.03 4.33 11.83
C THR A 8 25.60 5.09 13.08
N GLY A 9 26.03 6.34 13.28
CA GLY A 9 25.83 7.01 14.56
C GLY A 9 25.79 8.53 14.55
N PRO A 10 25.08 9.17 13.61
CA PRO A 10 24.25 10.31 14.06
C PRO A 10 22.91 10.52 13.31
N PHE A 11 22.77 10.02 12.09
CA PHE A 11 21.71 10.47 11.17
C PHE A 11 20.30 9.95 11.52
N LEU A 12 20.21 8.73 12.05
CA LEU A 12 18.94 8.14 12.47
C LEU A 12 18.33 8.85 13.69
N ARG A 13 19.12 9.65 14.41
CA ARG A 13 18.65 10.40 15.59
C ARG A 13 17.91 11.70 15.19
N GLU A 14 18.25 12.27 14.03
CA GLU A 14 17.71 13.55 13.54
C GLU A 14 16.26 13.38 13.01
N CYS A 15 15.96 12.26 12.34
CA CYS A 15 14.62 12.01 11.78
C CYS A 15 13.51 11.91 12.83
N ARG A 16 13.85 11.68 14.11
CA ARG A 16 12.85 11.58 15.19
C ARG A 16 12.49 12.94 15.82
N ARG A 17 13.14 14.04 15.42
CA ARG A 17 13.04 15.35 16.10
C ARG A 17 12.56 16.51 15.22
N GLY A 18 12.10 16.23 14.00
CA GLY A 18 11.66 17.25 13.05
C GLY A 18 10.15 17.23 12.85
N HIS A 19 9.48 18.15 13.53
CA HIS A 19 8.08 18.57 13.42
C HIS A 19 7.57 18.62 11.95
N LEU A 20 6.30 18.25 11.74
CA LEU A 20 5.47 18.39 10.53
C LEU A 20 5.60 19.79 9.87
N GLY A 21 6.69 20.00 9.14
CA GLY A 21 6.98 21.19 8.37
C GLY A 21 7.17 20.79 6.92
N LEU A 22 6.17 21.13 6.10
CA LEU A 22 6.18 21.17 4.64
C LEU A 22 7.62 21.27 4.08
N PHE A 23 8.19 20.16 3.59
CA PHE A 23 9.57 20.13 3.09
C PHE A 23 9.70 21.08 1.89
N PRO A 24 10.41 22.22 1.99
CA PRO A 24 10.62 23.08 0.84
C PRO A 24 11.57 22.38 -0.13
N TYR A 25 11.20 22.34 -1.41
CA TYR A 25 12.03 21.80 -2.49
C TYR A 25 13.39 22.49 -2.52
N GLN A 26 14.46 21.77 -2.18
CA GLN A 26 15.82 22.27 -2.31
C GLN A 26 16.79 21.16 -2.73
N SER A 27 17.15 21.12 -4.03
CA SER A 27 18.49 20.75 -4.55
C SER A 27 18.47 20.49 -6.07
N LYS A 28 19.52 20.91 -6.79
CA LYS A 28 19.80 20.59 -8.21
C LYS A 28 20.44 19.20 -8.42
N SER A 29 20.65 18.42 -7.37
CA SER A 29 21.36 17.13 -7.43
C SER A 29 20.41 15.94 -7.47
N ARG A 30 20.56 15.10 -8.50
CA ARG A 30 19.75 13.89 -8.75
C ARG A 30 19.72 12.94 -7.55
N ASP A 31 20.82 12.81 -6.82
CA ASP A 31 20.92 11.89 -5.66
C ASP A 31 20.06 12.33 -4.47
N VAL A 32 19.87 13.64 -4.28
CA VAL A 32 19.02 14.17 -3.21
C VAL A 32 17.55 13.99 -3.56
N VAL A 33 17.20 14.28 -4.81
CA VAL A 33 15.84 14.04 -5.34
C VAL A 33 15.49 12.56 -5.24
N TRP A 34 16.40 11.67 -5.64
CA TRP A 34 16.16 10.23 -5.56
C TRP A 34 15.96 9.75 -4.12
N LYS A 35 16.71 10.28 -3.15
CA LYS A 35 16.53 9.97 -1.72
C LYS A 35 15.18 10.44 -1.20
N GLN A 36 14.78 11.66 -1.55
CA GLN A 36 13.48 12.22 -1.15
C GLN A 36 12.31 11.44 -1.77
N VAL A 37 12.38 11.17 -3.08
CA VAL A 37 11.38 10.36 -3.80
C VAL A 37 11.32 8.95 -3.22
N SER A 38 12.46 8.31 -2.96
CA SER A 38 12.49 6.96 -2.38
C SER A 38 11.91 6.92 -0.97
N ALA A 39 12.16 7.95 -0.15
CA ALA A 39 11.57 8.06 1.18
C ALA A 39 10.05 8.22 1.11
N LEU A 40 9.54 9.05 0.19
CA LEU A 40 8.10 9.24 -0.04
C LEU A 40 7.42 7.97 -0.56
N TYR A 41 8.03 7.29 -1.54
CA TYR A 41 7.53 6.01 -2.04
C TYR A 41 7.56 4.93 -0.97
N SER A 42 8.59 4.87 -0.13
CA SER A 42 8.66 3.92 1.00
C SER A 42 7.56 4.18 2.03
N THR A 43 7.28 5.44 2.35
CA THR A 43 6.16 5.78 3.26
C THR A 43 4.79 5.45 2.68
N LEU A 44 4.58 5.64 1.37
CA LEU A 44 3.31 5.31 0.71
C LEU A 44 3.14 3.81 0.45
N ALA A 45 4.23 3.10 0.15
CA ALA A 45 4.22 1.66 -0.06
C ALA A 45 4.09 0.86 1.26
N ALA A 46 4.32 1.50 2.41
CA ALA A 46 4.15 0.88 3.72
C ALA A 46 2.67 0.64 4.09
N GLU A 47 1.72 1.30 3.42
CA GLU A 47 0.30 0.98 3.56
C GLU A 47 -0.06 -0.20 2.63
N THR A 48 0.23 -1.41 3.11
CA THR A 48 -0.31 -2.61 2.47
C THR A 48 -1.81 -2.65 2.78
N TYR A 49 -2.64 -2.37 1.79
CA TYR A 49 -4.09 -2.51 1.92
C TYR A 49 -4.44 -4.00 2.05
N ASP A 50 -4.86 -4.42 3.24
CA ASP A 50 -5.44 -5.75 3.42
C ASP A 50 -6.87 -5.78 2.85
N LEU A 51 -7.00 -6.36 1.67
CA LEU A 51 -8.28 -6.57 0.99
C LEU A 51 -9.00 -7.84 1.44
N SER A 52 -8.38 -8.67 2.30
CA SER A 52 -8.98 -9.92 2.77
C SER A 52 -10.37 -9.74 3.41
N PRO A 53 -10.61 -8.70 4.25
CA PRO A 53 -11.95 -8.47 4.81
C PRO A 53 -13.00 -8.16 3.73
N VAL A 54 -12.64 -7.38 2.72
CA VAL A 54 -13.53 -7.03 1.60
C VAL A 54 -13.85 -8.25 0.75
N LEU A 55 -12.83 -9.05 0.45
CA LEU A 55 -12.97 -10.30 -0.29
C LEU A 55 -13.82 -11.33 0.49
N LYS A 56 -13.87 -11.29 1.82
CA LYS A 56 -14.74 -12.15 2.62
C LYS A 56 -16.18 -11.64 2.72
N ALA A 57 -16.39 -10.32 2.69
CA ALA A 57 -17.69 -9.71 2.94
C ALA A 57 -18.61 -9.63 1.71
N VAL A 58 -18.08 -9.75 0.49
CA VAL A 58 -18.84 -9.55 -0.76
C VAL A 58 -18.75 -10.78 -1.65
N ARG A 59 -19.82 -11.15 -2.36
CA ARG A 59 -19.86 -12.20 -3.38
C ARG A 59 -20.47 -11.65 -4.67
N THR A 60 -20.28 -12.37 -5.77
CA THR A 60 -20.93 -12.05 -7.05
C THR A 60 -21.36 -13.34 -7.75
N ASP A 61 -22.50 -13.28 -8.44
CA ASP A 61 -23.00 -14.32 -9.34
C ASP A 61 -22.67 -14.02 -10.83
N GLY A 62 -21.93 -12.94 -11.08
CA GLY A 62 -21.64 -12.44 -12.43
C GLY A 62 -22.69 -11.47 -12.99
N ALA A 63 -23.79 -11.20 -12.28
CA ALA A 63 -24.77 -10.18 -12.67
C ALA A 63 -24.86 -9.06 -11.62
N ARG A 64 -24.75 -9.40 -10.34
CA ARG A 64 -24.75 -8.45 -9.22
C ARG A 64 -23.71 -8.79 -8.17
N TRP A 65 -23.45 -7.80 -7.34
CA TRP A 65 -22.69 -7.90 -6.11
C TRP A 65 -23.65 -8.08 -4.94
N TYR A 66 -23.29 -8.95 -4.00
CA TYR A 66 -24.09 -9.27 -2.82
C TYR A 66 -23.22 -9.21 -1.57
N ARG A 67 -23.77 -8.72 -0.46
CA ARG A 67 -23.11 -8.92 0.84
C ARG A 67 -23.31 -10.35 1.34
N VAL A 68 -22.31 -10.89 2.01
CA VAL A 68 -22.34 -12.25 2.56
C VAL A 68 -23.13 -12.35 3.85
N ASP A 69 -23.18 -11.28 4.64
CA ASP A 69 -23.83 -11.25 5.96
C ASP A 69 -25.35 -11.36 5.88
N ASP A 70 -25.98 -10.61 4.97
CA ASP A 70 -27.44 -10.50 4.85
C ASP A 70 -27.97 -10.88 3.46
N GLY A 71 -27.08 -11.16 2.49
CA GLY A 71 -27.47 -11.48 1.11
C GLY A 71 -27.97 -10.27 0.30
N SER A 72 -27.90 -9.06 0.85
CA SER A 72 -28.41 -7.85 0.19
C SER A 72 -27.63 -7.55 -1.10
N SER A 73 -28.38 -7.21 -2.15
CA SER A 73 -27.82 -6.76 -3.43
C SER A 73 -27.20 -5.38 -3.25
N LEU A 74 -25.91 -5.24 -3.56
CA LEU A 74 -25.18 -3.98 -3.52
C LEU A 74 -25.37 -3.17 -4.81
N ALA A 75 -25.02 -3.77 -5.94
CA ALA A 75 -25.01 -3.12 -7.25
C ALA A 75 -24.95 -4.17 -8.38
N PRO A 76 -25.35 -3.83 -9.61
CA PRO A 76 -25.04 -4.64 -10.79
C PRO A 76 -23.53 -4.74 -11.03
N VAL A 77 -23.09 -5.83 -11.64
CA VAL A 77 -21.70 -6.01 -12.09
C VAL A 77 -21.49 -5.21 -13.36
N GLU A 78 -20.67 -4.17 -13.29
CA GLU A 78 -20.36 -3.30 -14.44
C GLU A 78 -19.21 -3.85 -15.30
N SER A 79 -18.38 -4.74 -14.75
CA SER A 79 -17.24 -5.32 -15.46
C SER A 79 -17.05 -6.79 -15.09
N MET A 80 -17.26 -7.66 -16.07
CA MET A 80 -17.03 -9.11 -15.92
C MET A 80 -15.56 -9.43 -15.62
N ALA A 81 -14.63 -8.66 -16.19
CA ALA A 81 -13.20 -8.83 -15.94
C ALA A 81 -12.87 -8.55 -14.46
N MET A 82 -13.40 -7.47 -13.90
CA MET A 82 -13.21 -7.16 -12.46
C MET A 82 -13.90 -8.18 -11.56
N ALA A 83 -15.09 -8.66 -11.91
CA ALA A 83 -15.73 -9.76 -11.20
C ALA A 83 -14.86 -11.03 -11.22
N GLY A 84 -14.25 -11.35 -12.35
CA GLY A 84 -13.31 -12.47 -12.47
C GLY A 84 -12.08 -12.33 -11.56
N ILE A 85 -11.41 -11.17 -11.59
CA ILE A 85 -10.26 -10.87 -10.72
C ILE A 85 -10.65 -10.99 -9.25
N PHE A 86 -11.82 -10.45 -8.88
CA PHE A 86 -12.34 -10.50 -7.52
C PHE A 86 -12.53 -11.95 -7.04
N VAL A 87 -13.20 -12.80 -7.83
CA VAL A 87 -13.43 -14.22 -7.50
C VAL A 87 -12.11 -14.99 -7.41
N ILE A 88 -11.12 -14.68 -8.25
CA ILE A 88 -9.76 -15.26 -8.13
C ILE A 88 -9.13 -14.85 -6.80
N GLY A 89 -9.19 -13.56 -6.44
CA GLY A 89 -8.70 -13.06 -5.15
C GLY A 89 -9.34 -13.77 -3.96
N GLN A 90 -10.65 -14.02 -4.01
CA GLN A 90 -11.36 -14.79 -2.98
C GLN A 90 -10.85 -16.21 -2.82
N ARG A 91 -10.57 -16.91 -3.93
CA ARG A 91 -10.04 -18.28 -3.87
C ARG A 91 -8.64 -18.34 -3.32
N LEU A 92 -7.84 -17.29 -3.53
CA LEU A 92 -6.45 -17.23 -3.05
C LEU A 92 -6.35 -17.00 -1.53
N ILE A 93 -7.33 -16.33 -0.91
CA ILE A 93 -7.36 -16.11 0.54
C ILE A 93 -7.91 -17.30 1.33
N ASP A 94 -8.58 -18.24 0.66
CA ASP A 94 -9.16 -19.44 1.27
C ASP A 94 -8.21 -20.67 1.13
N LEU A 95 -7.02 -20.51 0.52
CA LEU A 95 -5.93 -21.50 0.44
C LEU A 95 -5.00 -21.39 1.66
#